data_AF-A0A645IVM4-F1
#
_entry.id   AF-A0A645IVM4-F1
#
_cell.length_a   1.000
_cell.length_b   1.000
_cell.length_c   1.000
_cell.angle_alpha   90.00
_cell.angle_beta   90.00
_cell.angle_gamma   90.00
#
_symmetry.space_group_name_H-M   'P 1'
#
loop_
_entity.id
_entity.type
_entity.pdbx_description
1 polymer ?
#
loop_
_entity_poly.entity_id
_entity_poly.type
_entity_poly.pdbx_seq_one_letter_code
_entity_poly.pdbx_strand_id
1 'polypeptide(L)' 'MIVDKQFDKLSKTIEFYKTIGLPICLKDLDISKDDPLEDVLELTVQNKELNHIPYPITKAMIRDAIDYLEV' A
#
# COMPACT_ATOMS: atom_id res chain seq x y z
N MET A 1 -5.21 -6.58 -5.53
CA MET A 1 -6.23 -5.51 -5.75
C MET A 1 -5.80 -4.44 -6.75
N ILE A 2 -4.74 -3.64 -6.51
CA ILE A 2 -4.16 -2.74 -7.55
C ILE A 2 -3.47 -3.57 -8.65
N VAL A 3 -2.72 -4.60 -8.23
CA VAL A 3 -2.02 -5.55 -9.11
C VAL A 3 -2.99 -6.34 -10.01
N ASP A 4 -4.24 -6.52 -9.58
CA ASP A 4 -5.32 -7.19 -10.34
C ASP A 4 -6.12 -6.24 -11.24
N LYS A 5 -5.77 -4.95 -11.32
CA LYS A 5 -6.54 -3.90 -12.02
C LYS A 5 -8.00 -3.77 -11.56
N GLN A 6 -8.33 -4.15 -10.32
CA GLN A 6 -9.69 -4.04 -9.77
C GLN A 6 -9.94 -2.64 -9.17
N PHE A 7 -9.90 -1.62 -10.02
CA PHE A 7 -10.08 -0.22 -9.63
C PHE A 7 -11.45 0.07 -8.99
N ASP A 8 -12.51 -0.60 -9.44
CA ASP A 8 -13.87 -0.40 -8.89
C ASP A 8 -13.99 -0.82 -7.42
N LYS A 9 -13.33 -1.92 -7.04
CA LYS A 9 -13.27 -2.36 -5.64
C LYS A 9 -12.35 -1.47 -4.83
N LEU A 10 -11.22 -1.06 -5.41
CA LEU A 10 -10.29 -0.16 -4.76
C LEU A 10 -10.96 1.16 -4.36
N SER A 11 -11.73 1.79 -5.26
CA SER A 11 -12.47 3.02 -4.93
C SER A 11 -13.46 2.84 -3.79
N LYS A 12 -14.25 1.75 -3.79
CA LYS A 12 -15.19 1.43 -2.69
C LYS A 12 -14.46 1.21 -1.36
N THR A 13 -13.33 0.53 -1.41
CA THR A 13 -12.50 0.25 -0.23
C THR A 13 -11.85 1.52 0.30
N ILE A 14 -11.33 2.40 -0.55
CA ILE A 14 -10.78 3.71 -0.15
C ILE A 14 -11.87 4.60 0.45
N GLU A 15 -13.06 4.66 -0.17
CA GLU A 15 -14.18 5.45 0.35
C GLU A 15 -14.66 4.93 1.73
N PHE A 16 -14.69 3.61 1.90
CA PHE A 16 -14.97 2.99 3.20
C PHE A 16 -13.90 3.32 4.23
N TYR A 17 -12.61 3.22 3.88
CA TYR A 17 -11.51 3.56 4.78
C TYR A 17 -11.52 5.04 5.20
N LYS A 18 -11.82 5.96 4.27
CA LYS A 18 -12.06 7.38 4.58
C LYS A 18 -13.22 7.56 5.56
N THR A 19 -14.31 6.82 5.35
CA THR A 19 -15.52 6.91 6.19
C THR A 19 -15.27 6.46 7.63
N ILE A 20 -14.41 5.46 7.84
CA ILE A 20 -14.07 4.95 9.18
C ILE A 20 -12.83 5.64 9.79
N GLY A 21 -12.26 6.65 9.11
CA GLY A 21 -11.10 7.40 9.59
C GLY A 21 -9.80 6.60 9.61
N LEU A 22 -9.68 5.53 8.80
CA LEU A 22 -8.42 4.84 8.63
C LEU A 22 -7.49 5.66 7.74
N PRO A 23 -6.19 5.74 8.06
CA PRO A 23 -5.22 6.39 7.20
C PRO A 23 -5.14 5.65 5.86
N ILE A 24 -5.35 6.38 4.77
CA ILE A 24 -5.34 5.82 3.41
C ILE A 24 -4.09 6.21 2.63
N CYS A 25 -3.36 7.22 3.10
CA CYS A 25 -2.14 7.75 2.48
C CYS A 25 -1.02 7.86 3.53
N LEU A 26 0.23 7.91 3.10
CA LEU A 26 1.37 8.20 3.99
C LEU A 26 1.20 9.52 4.74
N LYS A 27 0.56 10.50 4.10
CA LYS A 27 0.24 11.79 4.71
C LYS A 27 -0.67 11.68 5.93
N ASP A 28 -1.61 10.72 5.96
CA ASP A 28 -2.45 10.48 7.13
C ASP A 28 -1.68 9.81 8.28
N LEU A 29 -0.55 9.16 7.96
CA LEU A 29 0.37 8.55 8.92
C LEU A 29 1.44 9.53 9.43
N ASP A 30 1.39 10.80 9.02
CA ASP A 30 2.41 11.83 9.28
C ASP A 30 3.80 11.45 8.70
N ILE A 31 3.81 10.62 7.67
CA ILE A 31 5.03 10.18 6.98
C ILE A 31 5.24 11.04 5.74
N SER A 32 6.48 11.53 5.56
CA SER A 32 6.85 12.23 4.33
C SER A 32 7.00 11.24 3.17
N LYS A 33 6.38 11.57 2.04
CA LYS A 33 6.50 10.84 0.76
C LYS A 33 7.93 10.72 0.22
N ASP A 34 8.78 11.69 0.58
CA ASP A 34 10.21 11.70 0.26
C ASP A 34 11.02 10.76 1.17
N ASP A 35 10.40 10.19 2.21
CA ASP A 35 11.07 9.19 3.03
C ASP A 35 11.26 7.91 2.20
N PRO A 36 12.48 7.36 2.13
CA PRO A 36 12.74 6.15 1.37
C PRO A 36 11.97 4.94 1.92
N LEU A 37 11.56 4.97 3.20
CA LEU A 37 10.85 3.87 3.88
C LEU A 37 11.54 2.51 3.67
N GLU A 38 12.83 2.51 3.37
CA GLU A 38 13.57 1.36 2.83
C GLU A 38 13.55 0.18 3.80
N ASP A 39 13.70 0.48 5.09
CA ASP A 39 13.62 -0.48 6.20
C ASP A 39 12.21 -1.06 6.34
N VAL A 40 11.16 -0.22 6.22
CA VAL A 40 9.76 -0.65 6.30
C VAL A 40 9.39 -1.52 5.10
N LEU A 41 9.84 -1.14 3.90
CA LEU A 41 9.67 -1.91 2.67
C LEU A 41 10.39 -3.25 2.76
N GLU A 42 11.61 -3.29 3.30
CA GLU A 42 12.35 -4.53 3.50
C GLU A 42 11.67 -5.45 4.52
N LEU A 43 11.26 -4.92 5.67
CA LEU A 43 10.50 -5.67 6.67
C LEU A 43 9.18 -6.18 6.11
N THR A 44 8.53 -5.41 5.25
CA THR A 44 7.28 -5.82 4.60
C THR A 44 7.54 -6.94 3.61
N VAL A 45 8.55 -6.84 2.73
CA VAL A 45 8.92 -7.91 1.78
C VAL A 45 9.37 -9.19 2.49
N GLN A 46 10.06 -9.06 3.63
CA GLN A 46 10.47 -10.19 4.46
C GLN A 46 9.33 -10.72 5.36
N ASN A 47 8.17 -10.05 5.39
CA ASN A 47 7.06 -10.46 6.23
C ASN A 47 6.48 -11.78 5.71
N LYS A 48 6.37 -12.76 6.62
CA LYS A 48 5.84 -14.09 6.32
C LYS A 48 4.40 -14.07 5.80
N GLU A 49 3.63 -13.01 6.06
CA GLU A 49 2.29 -12.87 5.49
C GLU A 49 2.31 -12.80 3.96
N LEU A 50 3.37 -12.25 3.35
CA LEU A 50 3.50 -12.22 1.90
C LEU A 50 3.75 -13.59 1.27
N ASN A 51 4.19 -14.60 2.05
CA ASN A 51 4.33 -15.97 1.56
C ASN A 51 2.99 -16.64 1.25
N HIS A 52 1.87 -16.08 1.72
CA HIS A 52 0.53 -16.56 1.37
C HIS A 52 -0.01 -15.98 0.07
N ILE A 53 0.75 -15.08 -0.58
CA ILE A 53 0.34 -14.40 -1.81
C ILE A 53 0.85 -15.21 -3.01
N PRO A 54 0.02 -15.48 -4.03
CA PRO A 54 0.37 -16.37 -5.14
C PRO A 54 1.40 -15.81 -6.14
N TYR A 55 1.97 -14.62 -5.88
CA TYR A 55 2.95 -13.97 -6.74
C TYR A 55 4.04 -13.28 -5.92
N PRO A 56 5.27 -13.18 -6.45
CA PRO A 56 6.37 -12.51 -5.77
C PRO A 56 6.09 -11.01 -5.65
N ILE A 57 6.04 -10.50 -4.42
CA ILE A 57 5.95 -9.06 -4.15
C ILE A 57 7.35 -8.49 -4.01
N THR A 58 7.64 -7.41 -4.74
CA THR A 58 8.91 -6.68 -4.66
C THR A 58 8.73 -5.33 -3.98
N LYS A 59 9.82 -4.75 -3.45
CA LYS A 59 9.80 -3.41 -2.84
C LYS A 59 9.22 -2.35 -3.79
N ALA A 60 9.55 -2.44 -5.08
CA ALA A 60 9.03 -1.55 -6.12
C ALA A 60 7.51 -1.64 -6.25
N MET A 61 6.91 -2.84 -6.17
CA MET A 61 5.45 -2.99 -6.23
C MET A 61 4.74 -2.38 -5.02
N ILE A 62 5.37 -2.44 -3.85
CA ILE A 62 4.83 -1.81 -2.64
C ILE A 62 4.95 -0.29 -2.77
N ARG A 63 6.09 0.21 -3.25
CA ARG A 63 6.32 1.64 -3.50
C ARG A 63 5.32 2.19 -4.51
N ASP A 64 5.14 1.53 -5.65
CA ASP A 64 4.15 1.93 -6.66
C ASP A 64 2.72 1.94 -6.10
N ALA A 65 2.38 0.98 -5.22
CA ALA A 65 1.07 0.95 -4.57
C ALA A 65 0.89 2.12 -3.58
N ILE A 66 1.95 2.50 -2.85
CA ILE A 66 1.95 3.67 -1.98
C ILE A 66 1.79 4.95 -2.81
N ASP A 67 2.58 5.13 -3.87
CA ASP A 67 2.51 6.29 -4.76
C ASP A 67 1.13 6.38 -5.45
N TYR A 68 0.52 5.25 -5.80
CA TYR A 68 -0.85 5.20 -6.33
C TYR A 68 -1.90 5.66 -5.30
N LEU A 69 -1.64 5.48 -4.01
CA LEU A 69 -2.54 5.90 -2.95
C LEU A 69 -2.37 7.38 -2.57
N GLU A 70 -1.25 8.02 -2.89
CA GLU A 70 -0.99 9.46 -2.61
C GLU A 70 -1.73 10.46 -3.53
N VAL A 71 -2.77 10.02 -4.25
CA VAL A 71 -3.56 10.85 -5.20
C VAL A 71 -4.48 11.84 -4.50
#